data_AF-A0A2E2XLW7-F1
#
_entry.id   AF-A0A2E2XLW7-F1
#
_cell.length_a   1.000
_cell.length_b   1.000
_cell.length_c   1.000
_cell.angle_alpha   90.00
_cell.angle_beta   90.00
_cell.angle_gamma   90.00
#
_symmetry.space_group_name_H-M   'P 1'
#
loop_
_entity.id
_entity.type
_entity.pdbx_description
1 polymer ?
#
loop_
_entity_poly.entity_id
_entity_poly.type
_entity_poly.pdbx_seq_one_letter_code
_entity_poly.pdbx_strand_id
1 'polypeptide(L)' 'MDDLPIKCRQAFLLHRVKGLSYNDIAHEMGVSVSSVEKYILQALKHSRAVLKELN' A
#
# COMPACT_ATOMS: atom_id res chain seq x y z
N MET A 1 8.03 -10.97 2.22
CA MET A 1 7.71 -9.52 2.37
C MET A 1 8.86 -8.64 1.84
N ASP A 2 10.00 -9.24 1.51
CA ASP A 2 11.26 -8.58 1.16
C ASP A 2 11.31 -8.03 -0.27
N ASP A 3 10.37 -8.44 -1.14
CA ASP A 3 10.28 -7.97 -2.53
C ASP A 3 9.29 -6.82 -2.75
N LEU A 4 8.56 -6.40 -1.71
CA LEU A 4 7.62 -5.29 -1.86
C LEU A 4 8.37 -3.95 -1.67
N PRO A 5 8.37 -3.05 -2.67
CA PRO A 5 9.00 -1.75 -2.52
C PRO A 5 8.45 -1.02 -1.29
N ILE A 6 9.33 -0.38 -0.52
CA ILE A 6 9.00 0.30 0.74
C ILE A 6 7.78 1.21 0.58
N LYS A 7 7.68 1.93 -0.53
CA LYS A 7 6.55 2.83 -0.84
C LYS A 7 5.21 2.09 -0.94
N CYS A 8 5.19 0.90 -1.52
CA CYS A 8 3.98 0.07 -1.62
C CYS A 8 3.52 -0.39 -0.24
N ARG A 9 4.45 -0.88 0.58
CA ARG A 9 4.18 -1.28 1.96
C ARG A 9 3.66 -0.11 2.80
N GLN A 10 4.28 1.05 2.68
CA GLN A 10 3.91 2.25 3.42
C GLN A 10 2.52 2.75 3.04
N ALA A 11 2.21 2.88 1.74
CA ALA A 11 0.87 3.27 1.29
C ALA A 11 -0.21 2.30 1.82
N PHE A 12 0.06 0.99 1.75
CA PHE A 12 -0.87 -0.03 2.24
C PHE A 12 -1.10 0.06 3.75
N LEU A 13 -0.05 0.21 4.55
CA LEU A 13 -0.16 0.37 6.01
C LEU A 13 -0.93 1.64 6.39
N LEU A 14 -0.64 2.77 5.75
CA LEU A 14 -1.35 4.03 6.01
C LEU A 14 -2.85 3.90 5.71
N HIS A 15 -3.20 3.23 4.61
CA HIS A 15 -4.60 2.97 4.29
C HIS A 15 -5.26 1.98 5.28
N ARG A 16 -4.62 0.82 5.53
CA ARG A 16 -5.23 -0.27 6.33
C ARG A 16 -5.24 -0.03 7.83
N VAL A 17 -4.19 0.60 8.36
CA VAL A 17 -4.01 0.78 9.82
C VAL A 17 -4.50 2.15 10.26
N LYS A 18 -4.17 3.20 9.51
CA LYS A 18 -4.59 4.57 9.86
C LYS A 18 -5.91 4.99 9.23
N GLY A 19 -6.46 4.21 8.29
CA GLY A 19 -7.73 4.53 7.63
C GLY A 19 -7.65 5.76 6.71
N LEU A 20 -6.44 6.16 6.29
CA LEU A 20 -6.24 7.35 5.47
C LEU A 20 -6.81 7.16 4.06
N SER A 21 -7.35 8.23 3.48
CA SER A 21 -7.77 8.24 2.08
C SER A 21 -6.56 8.27 1.15
N TYR A 22 -6.76 7.94 -0.13
CA TYR A 22 -5.65 7.98 -1.10
C TYR A 22 -5.07 9.39 -1.29
N ASN A 23 -5.89 10.44 -1.11
CA ASN A 23 -5.43 11.83 -1.13
C ASN A 23 -4.55 12.15 0.07
N ASP A 24 -4.95 11.73 1.28
CA ASP A 24 -4.15 11.97 2.48
C ASP A 24 -2.81 11.23 2.41
N ILE A 25 -2.81 10.00 1.90
CA ILE A 25 -1.60 9.21 1.70
C ILE A 25 -0.70 9.86 0.65
N ALA A 26 -1.28 10.39 -0.44
CA ALA A 26 -0.54 11.09 -1.48
C ALA A 26 0.18 12.32 -0.91
N HIS A 27 -0.53 13.10 -0.10
CA HIS A 27 0.01 14.25 0.59
C HIS A 27 1.10 13.87 1.61
N GLU A 28 0.85 12.86 2.45
CA GLU A 28 1.81 12.39 3.47
C GLU A 28 3.07 11.77 2.86
N MET A 29 2.96 11.11 1.71
CA MET A 29 4.09 10.50 1.01
C MET A 29 4.77 11.44 0.00
N GLY A 30 4.22 12.63 -0.25
CA GLY A 30 4.73 13.57 -1.26
C GLY A 30 4.69 13.01 -2.69
N VAL A 31 3.65 12.24 -3.03
CA VAL A 31 3.46 11.63 -4.36
C VAL A 31 2.08 11.93 -4.91
N SER A 32 1.85 11.68 -6.20
CA SER A 32 0.51 11.78 -6.79
C SER A 32 -0.43 10.69 -6.28
N VAL A 33 -1.73 10.98 -6.22
CA VAL A 33 -2.78 10.00 -5.89
C VAL A 33 -2.73 8.77 -6.79
N SER A 34 -2.44 8.96 -8.08
CA SER A 34 -2.26 7.86 -9.04
C SER A 34 -1.08 6.94 -8.71
N SER A 35 -0.03 7.48 -8.09
CA SER A 35 1.10 6.67 -7.58
C SER A 35 0.67 5.87 -6.36
N VAL A 36 -0.11 6.46 -5.44
CA VAL A 36 -0.69 5.75 -4.30
C VAL A 36 -1.56 4.59 -4.75
N GLU A 37 -2.42 4.80 -5.75
CA GLU A 37 -3.30 3.76 -6.27
C GLU A 37 -2.50 2.58 -6.85
N LYS A 38 -1.42 2.86 -7.60
CA LYS A 38 -0.47 1.85 -8.08
C LYS A 38 0.21 1.11 -6.93
N TYR A 39 0.67 1.84 -5.91
CA TYR A 39 1.32 1.28 -4.72
C TYR A 39 0.40 0.35 -3.94
N ILE A 40 -0.86 0.75 -3.73
CA ILE A 40 -1.88 -0.08 -3.09
C ILE A 40 -2.16 -1.33 -3.94
N LEU A 41 -2.32 -1.19 -5.26
CA LEU A 41 -2.52 -2.33 -6.16
C LEU A 41 -1.34 -3.33 -6.13
N GLN A 42 -0.10 -2.83 -6.16
CA GLN A 42 1.09 -3.68 -6.05
C GLN A 42 1.18 -4.35 -4.68
N ALA A 43 0.91 -3.61 -3.61
CA ALA A 43 0.86 -4.15 -2.26
C ALA A 43 -0.22 -5.22 -2.12
N LEU A 44 -1.41 -5.02 -2.67
CA LEU A 44 -2.51 -6.00 -2.66
C LEU A 44 -2.16 -7.25 -3.47
N LYS A 45 -1.56 -7.11 -4.66
CA LYS A 45 -1.10 -8.25 -5.47
C LYS A 45 -0.10 -9.11 -4.70
N HIS A 46 0.84 -8.47 -4.01
CA HIS A 46 1.84 -9.17 -3.21
C HIS A 46 1.24 -9.72 -1.91
N SER A 47 0.32 -8.98 -1.27
CA SER A 47 -0.33 -9.38 -0.02
C SER A 47 -1.35 -10.50 -0.22
N ARG A 48 -1.95 -10.68 -1.41
CA ARG A 48 -2.81 -11.83 -1.73
C ARG A 48 -2.04 -13.15 -1.78
N ALA A 49 -0.74 -13.10 -2.08
CA ALA A 49 0.14 -14.27 -1.93
C ALA A 49 0.35 -14.60 -0.44
N VAL A 50 0.53 -13.58 0.41
CA VAL A 50 0.75 -13.75 1.87
C VAL A 50 -0.54 -14.11 2.63
N LEU A 51 -1.70 -13.58 2.23
CA LEU A 51 -3.00 -13.90 2.86
C LEU A 51 -3.46 -15.35 2.62
N LYS A 52 -2.85 -16.05 1.65
CA LYS A 52 -3.08 -17.48 1.43
C LYS A 52 -2.34 -18.37 2.44
N GLU A 53 -1.39 -17.82 3.20
CA GLU A 53 -0.67 -18.51 4.30
C GLU A 53 -1.30 -18.27 5.68
N LEU A 54 -2.42 -17.53 5.76
CA LEU A 54 -3.15 -17.28 7.02
C LEU A 54 -4.42 -18.15 7.16
N ASN A 55 -4.51 -19.25 6.42
CA ASN A 55 -5.63 -20.20 6.55
C ASN A 55 -5.14 -21.65 6.69
#